data_AF-A0A7H1BHX6-F1
#
_entry.id   AF-A0A7H1BHX6-F1
#
_cell.length_a   1.000
_cell.length_b   1.000
_cell.length_c   1.000
_cell.angle_alpha   90.00
_cell.angle_beta   90.00
_cell.angle_gamma   90.00
#
_symmetry.space_group_name_H-M   'P 1'
#
loop_
_entity.id
_entity.type
_entity.pdbx_description
1 polymer ?
#
loop_
_entity_poly.entity_id
_entity_poly.type
_entity_poly.pdbx_seq_one_letter_code
_entity_poly.pdbx_strand_id
1 'polypeptide(L)'
;MGTWDTGPFDNDTAADFADALDEAGPAAREALIRGVLIRTIDATGYLTEAEEAVAAAALIAAQCPGDHPVDMAYGPETPMPVFPSDLRALADEALARIAGDEDGLVANWVDPQDRKQWRMMLIRLRAVLAPPLLSIPLFGVQP
;
A
#
# COMPACT_ATOMS: atom_id res chain seq x y z
N MET A 1 2.32 -17.85 8.55
CA MET A 1 2.53 -16.98 7.39
C MET A 1 4.02 -16.77 7.22
N GLY A 2 4.52 -17.13 6.04
CA GLY A 2 5.90 -17.01 5.61
C GLY A 2 6.09 -15.87 4.59
N THR A 3 7.36 -15.62 4.30
CA THR A 3 7.82 -14.62 3.33
C THR A 3 8.88 -15.24 2.44
N TRP A 4 9.05 -14.69 1.24
CA TRP A 4 10.06 -15.16 0.30
C TRP A 4 10.85 -14.04 -0.38
N ASP A 5 10.39 -12.78 -0.30
CA ASP A 5 11.12 -11.58 -0.71
C ASP A 5 10.48 -10.33 -0.04
N THR A 6 10.73 -9.13 -0.57
CA THR A 6 10.43 -7.83 0.05
C THR A 6 9.43 -6.99 -0.72
N GLY A 7 8.86 -7.52 -1.79
CA GLY A 7 7.81 -6.88 -2.57
C GLY A 7 6.44 -6.91 -1.89
N PRO A 8 5.44 -6.19 -2.44
CA PRO A 8 4.15 -5.99 -1.78
C PRO A 8 3.34 -7.27 -1.56
N PHE A 9 3.56 -8.28 -2.42
CA PHE A 9 2.86 -9.57 -2.40
C PHE A 9 3.75 -10.74 -1.99
N ASP A 10 4.99 -10.49 -1.55
CA ASP A 10 5.96 -11.56 -1.26
C ASP A 10 5.78 -12.19 0.14
N ASN A 11 4.52 -12.43 0.52
CA ASN A 11 4.11 -13.03 1.76
C ASN A 11 2.74 -13.70 1.64
N ASP A 12 2.50 -14.75 2.46
CA ASP A 12 1.27 -15.54 2.40
C ASP A 12 0.00 -14.66 2.54
N THR A 13 0.00 -13.71 3.48
CA THR A 13 -1.18 -12.87 3.76
C THR A 13 -1.57 -11.99 2.56
N ALA A 14 -0.59 -11.39 1.89
CA ALA A 14 -0.84 -10.57 0.70
C ALA A 14 -1.21 -11.42 -0.53
N ALA A 15 -0.66 -12.63 -0.66
CA ALA A 15 -1.04 -13.58 -1.70
C ALA A 15 -2.50 -14.07 -1.49
N ASP A 16 -2.89 -14.42 -0.26
CA ASP A 16 -4.27 -14.77 0.08
C ASP A 16 -5.23 -13.61 -0.23
N PHE A 17 -4.81 -12.37 -0.01
CA PHE A 17 -5.59 -11.19 -0.37
C PHE A 17 -5.68 -10.99 -1.89
N ALA A 18 -4.63 -11.27 -2.65
CA ALA A 18 -4.67 -11.26 -4.11
C ALA A 18 -5.69 -12.26 -4.66
N ASP A 19 -5.67 -13.49 -4.15
CA ASP A 19 -6.64 -14.53 -4.49
C ASP A 19 -8.08 -14.07 -4.17
N ALA A 20 -8.30 -13.47 -3.00
CA ALA A 20 -9.61 -12.93 -2.61
C ALA A 20 -10.09 -11.81 -3.55
N LEU A 21 -9.18 -10.97 -4.07
CA LEU A 21 -9.51 -9.95 -5.06
C LEU A 21 -9.88 -10.56 -6.41
N ASP A 22 -9.21 -11.63 -6.82
CA ASP A 22 -9.50 -12.34 -8.07
C ASP A 22 -10.87 -13.02 -8.03
N GLU A 23 -11.24 -13.62 -6.90
CA GLU A 23 -12.56 -14.21 -6.68
C GLU A 23 -13.69 -13.16 -6.57
N ALA A 24 -13.35 -11.93 -6.19
CA ALA A 24 -14.31 -10.85 -6.03
C ALA A 24 -14.72 -10.22 -7.37
N GLY A 25 -16.00 -9.82 -7.47
CA GLY A 25 -16.48 -8.99 -8.58
C GLY A 25 -15.89 -7.55 -8.54
N PRO A 26 -15.91 -6.79 -9.65
CA PRO A 26 -15.23 -5.49 -9.75
C PRO A 26 -15.61 -4.48 -8.66
N ALA A 27 -16.89 -4.38 -8.30
CA ALA A 27 -17.35 -3.48 -7.23
C ALA A 27 -16.92 -3.96 -5.82
N ALA A 28 -16.77 -5.27 -5.63
CA ALA A 28 -16.32 -5.84 -4.37
C ALA A 28 -14.81 -5.65 -4.16
N ARG A 29 -14.01 -5.62 -5.23
CA ARG A 29 -12.55 -5.36 -5.15
C ARG A 29 -12.22 -4.01 -4.54
N GLU A 30 -12.90 -2.94 -4.99
CA GLU A 30 -12.71 -1.61 -4.38
C GLU A 30 -13.09 -1.64 -2.90
N ALA A 31 -14.21 -2.28 -2.55
CA ALA A 31 -14.68 -2.38 -1.17
C ALA A 31 -13.70 -3.15 -0.27
N LEU A 32 -13.08 -4.23 -0.77
CA LEU A 32 -12.04 -4.98 -0.06
C LEU A 32 -10.80 -4.12 0.20
N ILE A 33 -10.29 -3.46 -0.85
CA ILE A 33 -9.13 -2.55 -0.78
C ILE A 33 -9.41 -1.39 0.19
N ARG A 34 -10.55 -0.73 0.07
CA ARG A 34 -10.94 0.34 1.00
C ARG A 34 -11.05 -0.18 2.43
N GLY A 35 -11.65 -1.36 2.59
CA GLY A 35 -11.87 -2.00 3.88
C GLY A 35 -10.56 -2.24 4.64
N VAL A 36 -9.57 -2.84 4.00
CA VAL A 36 -8.28 -3.12 4.65
C VAL A 36 -7.52 -1.84 5.03
N LEU A 37 -7.54 -0.82 4.15
CA LEU A 37 -6.90 0.46 4.43
C LEU A 37 -7.51 1.13 5.66
N ILE A 38 -8.85 1.21 5.72
CA ILE A 38 -9.56 1.81 6.86
C ILE A 38 -9.30 1.01 8.14
N ARG A 39 -9.38 -0.32 8.10
CA ARG A 39 -9.10 -1.16 9.28
C ARG A 39 -7.70 -0.94 9.82
N THR A 40 -6.71 -0.76 8.93
CA THR A 40 -5.32 -0.49 9.32
C THR A 40 -5.17 0.90 9.96
N ILE A 41 -5.85 1.91 9.41
CA ILE A 41 -5.84 3.29 9.96
C ILE A 41 -6.49 3.31 11.35
N ASP A 42 -7.67 2.68 11.48
CA ASP A 42 -8.48 2.69 12.70
C ASP A 42 -8.01 1.70 13.77
N ALA A 43 -7.04 0.83 13.44
CA ALA A 43 -6.54 -0.19 14.35
C ALA A 43 -5.91 0.42 15.62
N THR A 44 -6.58 0.19 16.74
CA THR A 44 -6.07 0.51 18.08
C THR A 44 -5.30 -0.69 18.63
N GLY A 45 -3.97 -0.66 18.46
CA GLY A 45 -3.08 -1.74 18.88
C GLY A 45 -2.37 -2.41 17.71
N TYR A 46 -2.20 -3.73 17.79
CA TYR A 46 -1.47 -4.53 16.82
C TYR A 46 -2.16 -4.52 15.44
N LEU A 47 -1.38 -4.31 14.39
CA LEU A 47 -1.83 -4.44 13.01
C LEU A 47 -1.81 -5.92 12.60
N THR A 48 -2.99 -6.52 12.39
CA THR A 48 -3.13 -7.93 12.00
C THR A 48 -3.16 -8.15 10.49
N GLU A 49 -3.37 -7.09 9.71
CA GLU A 49 -3.58 -7.12 8.25
C GLU A 49 -2.71 -6.08 7.54
N ALA A 50 -1.53 -5.79 8.10
CA ALA A 50 -0.63 -4.76 7.57
C ALA A 50 -0.17 -5.12 6.15
N GLU A 51 0.08 -6.39 5.88
CA GLU A 51 0.51 -6.92 4.59
C GLU A 51 -0.56 -6.72 3.51
N GLU A 52 -1.83 -6.99 3.84
CA GLU A 52 -2.96 -6.72 2.94
C GLU A 52 -3.05 -5.23 2.61
N ALA A 53 -2.82 -4.35 3.59
CA ALA A 53 -2.82 -2.90 3.37
C ALA A 53 -1.64 -2.43 2.49
N VAL A 54 -0.46 -3.05 2.62
CA VAL A 54 0.68 -2.79 1.72
C VAL A 54 0.35 -3.23 0.29
N ALA A 55 -0.22 -4.43 0.12
CA ALA A 55 -0.66 -4.95 -1.17
C ALA A 55 -1.74 -4.05 -1.82
N ALA A 56 -2.74 -3.62 -1.03
CA ALA A 56 -3.76 -2.67 -1.46
C ALA A 56 -3.15 -1.33 -1.91
N ALA A 57 -2.19 -0.80 -1.16
CA ALA A 57 -1.50 0.44 -1.50
C ALA A 57 -0.67 0.29 -2.79
N ALA A 58 -0.04 -0.86 -3.01
CA ALA A 58 0.68 -1.18 -4.24
C ALA A 58 -0.22 -1.20 -5.47
N LEU A 59 -1.41 -1.81 -5.37
CA LEU A 59 -2.41 -1.82 -6.45
C LEU A 59 -2.89 -0.40 -6.83
N ILE A 60 -3.09 0.46 -5.83
CA ILE A 60 -3.46 1.86 -6.06
C ILE A 60 -2.31 2.63 -6.70
N ALA A 61 -1.08 2.44 -6.20
CA ALA A 61 0.12 3.07 -6.73
C ALA A 61 0.40 2.65 -8.19
N ALA A 62 0.11 1.41 -8.57
CA ALA A 62 0.24 0.92 -9.94
C ALA A 62 -0.68 1.64 -10.94
N GLN A 63 -1.77 2.25 -10.48
CA GLN A 63 -2.66 3.09 -11.31
C GLN A 63 -2.29 4.58 -11.28
N CYS A 64 -1.28 4.98 -10.50
CA CYS A 64 -0.77 6.34 -10.53
C CYS A 64 0.16 6.54 -11.72
N PRO A 65 0.12 7.71 -12.39
CA PRO A 65 1.13 8.05 -13.37
C PRO A 65 2.49 8.19 -12.68
N GLY A 66 3.50 7.44 -13.12
CA GLY A 66 4.86 7.50 -12.59
C GLY A 66 5.85 6.65 -13.39
N ASP A 67 7.14 6.96 -13.22
CA ASP A 67 8.24 6.30 -13.93
C ASP A 67 8.74 5.02 -13.24
N HIS A 68 8.14 4.67 -12.09
CA HIS A 68 8.51 3.51 -11.29
C HIS A 68 7.39 2.49 -11.30
N PRO A 69 7.49 1.41 -12.10
CA PRO A 69 6.52 0.34 -12.03
C PRO A 69 6.57 -0.30 -10.65
N VAL A 70 5.40 -0.54 -10.09
CA VAL A 70 5.25 -1.31 -8.85
C VAL A 70 5.45 -2.78 -9.19
N ASP A 71 6.19 -3.50 -8.34
CA ASP A 71 6.31 -4.95 -8.49
C ASP A 71 4.97 -5.60 -8.13
N MET A 72 4.42 -6.34 -9.09
CA MET A 72 3.14 -7.02 -9.01
C MET A 72 3.28 -8.54 -9.11
N ALA A 73 4.51 -9.07 -8.97
CA ALA A 73 4.71 -10.50 -8.84
C ALA A 73 3.85 -11.03 -7.69
N TYR A 74 3.12 -12.13 -7.92
CA TYR A 74 2.17 -12.72 -6.96
C TYR A 74 0.98 -11.81 -6.58
N GLY A 75 0.78 -10.71 -7.29
CA GLY A 75 -0.44 -9.91 -7.22
C GLY A 75 -1.62 -10.57 -7.94
N PRO A 76 -2.82 -9.97 -7.87
CA PRO A 76 -4.02 -10.50 -8.50
C PRO A 76 -3.84 -10.66 -10.02
N GLU A 77 -4.26 -11.81 -10.54
CA GLU A 77 -4.17 -12.16 -11.96
C GLU A 77 -5.17 -11.36 -12.80
N THR A 78 -6.30 -10.99 -12.21
CA THR A 78 -7.34 -10.27 -12.90
C THR A 78 -7.16 -8.74 -12.80
N PRO A 79 -7.50 -7.98 -13.86
CA PRO A 79 -7.32 -6.53 -13.83
C PRO A 79 -8.12 -5.85 -12.73
N MET A 80 -7.48 -4.95 -12.00
CA MET A 80 -8.16 -4.12 -11.01
C MET A 80 -9.08 -3.09 -11.68
N PRO A 81 -10.23 -2.74 -11.05
CA PRO A 81 -11.05 -1.64 -11.51
C PRO A 81 -10.29 -0.31 -11.36
N VAL A 82 -10.73 0.73 -12.06
CA VAL A 82 -10.19 2.08 -11.86
C VAL A 82 -10.53 2.54 -10.44
N PHE A 83 -9.52 2.82 -9.65
CA PHE A 83 -9.70 3.25 -8.27
C PHE A 83 -10.05 4.73 -8.17
N PRO A 84 -10.98 5.11 -7.27
CA PRO A 84 -11.27 6.51 -7.02
C PRO A 84 -10.08 7.17 -6.31
N SER A 85 -9.88 8.47 -6.58
CA SER A 85 -8.65 9.19 -6.19
C SER A 85 -8.48 9.37 -4.69
N ASP A 86 -9.56 9.27 -3.91
CA ASP A 86 -9.54 9.33 -2.45
C ASP A 86 -8.81 8.13 -1.83
N LEU A 87 -8.79 6.97 -2.50
CA LEU A 87 -8.04 5.80 -2.04
C LEU A 87 -6.53 6.07 -1.97
N ARG A 88 -5.99 7.03 -2.74
CA ARG A 88 -4.57 7.40 -2.66
C ARG A 88 -4.21 7.98 -1.30
N ALA A 89 -5.07 8.84 -0.77
CA ALA A 89 -4.87 9.45 0.55
C ALA A 89 -5.00 8.39 1.66
N LEU A 90 -6.00 7.51 1.57
CA LEU A 90 -6.15 6.39 2.51
C LEU A 90 -4.95 5.43 2.48
N ALA A 91 -4.43 5.15 1.28
CA ALA A 91 -3.25 4.29 1.13
C ALA A 91 -2.00 4.94 1.73
N ASP A 92 -1.74 6.22 1.49
CA ASP A 92 -0.61 6.92 2.12
C ASP A 92 -0.73 6.92 3.67
N GLU A 93 -1.93 7.17 4.19
CA GLU A 93 -2.20 7.19 5.63
C GLU A 93 -2.00 5.80 6.27
N ALA A 94 -2.50 4.74 5.64
CA ALA A 94 -2.29 3.37 6.10
C ALA A 94 -0.80 3.00 6.09
N LEU A 95 -0.07 3.35 5.02
CA LEU A 95 1.37 3.11 4.95
C LEU A 95 2.15 3.94 5.99
N ALA A 96 1.69 5.16 6.32
CA ALA A 96 2.27 5.97 7.39
C ALA A 96 2.09 5.30 8.76
N ARG A 97 0.90 4.77 9.02
CA ARG A 97 0.58 4.03 10.25
C ARG A 97 1.42 2.76 10.40
N ILE A 98 1.62 2.02 9.31
CA ILE A 98 2.48 0.82 9.27
C ILE A 98 3.95 1.20 9.50
N ALA A 99 4.43 2.26 8.85
CA ALA A 99 5.82 2.70 9.00
C ALA A 99 6.15 3.21 10.42
N GLY A 100 5.15 3.72 11.14
CA GLY A 100 5.26 4.16 12.53
C GLY A 100 5.13 3.03 13.56
N ASP A 101 4.74 1.83 13.15
CA ASP A 101 4.59 0.67 14.04
C ASP A 101 5.92 -0.08 14.20
N GLU A 102 6.85 0.50 14.95
CA GLU A 102 8.20 -0.08 15.15
C GLU A 102 8.20 -1.37 15.98
N ASP A 103 7.20 -1.57 16.84
CA ASP A 103 7.05 -2.71 17.74
C ASP A 103 6.06 -3.78 17.22
N GLY A 104 5.28 -3.45 16.17
CA GLY A 104 4.32 -4.33 15.53
C GLY A 104 4.90 -5.15 14.37
N LEU A 105 4.07 -6.04 13.85
CA LEU A 105 4.31 -7.15 12.91
C LEU A 105 5.42 -6.95 11.85
N VAL A 106 5.66 -5.73 11.37
CA VAL A 106 6.79 -5.34 10.50
C VAL A 106 8.14 -5.88 10.98
N ALA A 107 8.36 -5.90 12.30
CA ALA A 107 9.59 -6.42 12.88
C ALA A 107 9.73 -7.95 12.78
N ASN A 108 8.62 -8.67 12.58
CA ASN A 108 8.51 -10.13 12.58
C ASN A 108 8.22 -10.72 11.19
N TRP A 109 7.69 -9.90 10.27
CA TRP A 109 7.40 -10.24 8.88
C TRP A 109 8.66 -10.34 8.02
N VAL A 110 9.56 -9.36 8.15
CA VAL A 110 10.73 -9.22 7.30
C VAL A 110 11.98 -9.64 8.06
N ASP A 111 12.82 -10.47 7.43
CA ASP A 111 14.13 -10.80 7.98
C ASP A 111 14.85 -9.49 8.38
N PRO A 112 15.51 -9.44 9.56
CA PRO A 112 16.26 -8.26 9.96
C PRO A 112 17.20 -7.70 8.87
N GLN A 113 17.76 -8.55 8.00
CA GLN A 113 18.58 -8.14 6.86
C GLN A 113 17.77 -7.42 5.76
N ASP A 114 16.53 -7.81 5.57
CA ASP A 114 15.65 -7.34 4.50
C ASP A 114 14.77 -6.15 4.91
N ARG A 115 14.69 -5.86 6.22
CA ARG A 115 13.92 -4.74 6.79
C ARG A 115 14.23 -3.39 6.12
N LYS A 116 15.48 -3.17 5.70
CA LYS A 116 15.88 -1.96 5.00
C LYS A 116 15.25 -1.88 3.60
N GLN A 117 15.26 -2.98 2.86
CA GLN A 117 14.70 -3.06 1.50
C GLN A 117 13.19 -2.84 1.55
N TRP A 118 12.54 -3.51 2.49
CA TRP A 118 11.11 -3.36 2.73
C TRP A 118 10.72 -1.92 3.12
N ARG A 119 11.49 -1.27 4.01
CA ARG A 119 11.26 0.16 4.32
C ARG A 119 11.43 1.07 3.09
N MET A 120 12.40 0.77 2.23
CA MET A 120 12.58 1.50 0.97
C MET A 120 11.39 1.29 0.02
N MET A 121 10.83 0.08 -0.05
CA MET A 121 9.59 -0.18 -0.81
C MET A 121 8.44 0.69 -0.28
N LEU A 122 8.22 0.73 1.04
CA LEU A 122 7.17 1.58 1.63
C LEU A 122 7.35 3.06 1.27
N ILE A 123 8.58 3.58 1.38
CA ILE A 123 8.88 4.98 1.04
C ILE A 123 8.56 5.25 -0.45
N ARG A 124 8.89 4.32 -1.35
CA ARG A 124 8.59 4.45 -2.78
C ARG A 124 7.09 4.45 -3.04
N LEU A 125 6.34 3.53 -2.44
CA LEU A 125 4.87 3.49 -2.58
C LEU A 125 4.25 4.81 -2.11
N ARG A 126 4.65 5.30 -0.92
CA ARG A 126 4.18 6.57 -0.39
C ARG A 126 4.51 7.76 -1.30
N ALA A 127 5.69 7.78 -1.93
CA ALA A 127 6.05 8.84 -2.87
C ALA A 127 5.16 8.86 -4.13
N VAL A 128 4.69 7.69 -4.58
CA VAL A 128 3.76 7.57 -5.73
C VAL A 128 2.32 7.92 -5.34
N LEU A 129 1.92 7.59 -4.11
CA LEU A 129 0.58 7.83 -3.58
C LEU A 129 0.36 9.26 -3.10
N ALA A 130 1.42 9.91 -2.62
CA ALA A 130 1.36 11.29 -2.17
C ALA A 130 0.83 12.16 -3.32
N PRO A 131 -0.24 12.95 -3.08
CA PRO A 131 -0.69 13.90 -4.07
C PRO A 131 0.50 14.81 -4.43
N PRO A 132 0.70 15.14 -5.72
CA PRO A 132 1.75 16.08 -6.09
C PRO A 132 1.53 17.31 -5.23
N LEU A 133 2.55 17.67 -4.43
CA LEU A 133 2.51 18.87 -3.61
C LEU A 133 2.02 19.98 -4.53
N LEU A 134 0.82 20.49 -4.25
CA LEU A 134 0.25 21.62 -4.97
C LEU A 134 1.38 22.64 -4.99
N SER A 135 1.95 22.87 -6.17
CA SER A 135 2.92 23.92 -6.38
C SER A 135 2.13 25.18 -6.17
N ILE A 136 2.04 25.65 -4.93
CA ILE A 136 1.43 26.93 -4.59
C ILE A 136 2.31 27.94 -5.33
N PRO A 137 1.80 28.63 -6.37
CA PRO A 137 2.54 29.74 -6.93
C PRO A 137 2.67 30.76 -5.80
N LEU A 138 3.89 30.97 -5.32
CA LEU A 138 4.23 32.11 -4.47
C LEU A 138 3.73 33.35 -5.20
N PHE A 139 2.63 33.92 -4.70
CA PHE A 139 2.07 35.17 -5.19
C PHE A 139 3.21 36.18 -5.31
N GLY A 140 3.44 36.67 -6.52
CA GLY A 140 4.40 37.72 -6.80
C GLY A 140 4.01 38.96 -6.00
N VAL A 141 4.75 39.22 -4.94
CA VAL A 141 4.78 40.54 -4.30
C VAL A 141 5.62 41.41 -5.23
N GLN A 142 4.96 42.21 -6.07
CA GLN A 142 5.61 43.35 -6.70
C GLN A 142 5.39 44.60 -5.81
N PRO A 143 6.43 45.42 -5.63
CA PRO A 143 6.41 46.61 -4.76
C PRO A 143 5.60 47.77 -5.32
#